data_AF-A0AAD3WB45-F1
#
_entry.id   AF-A0AAD3WB45-F1
#
_cell.length_a   1.000
_cell.length_b   1.000
_cell.length_c   1.000
_cell.angle_alpha   90.00
_cell.angle_beta   90.00
_cell.angle_gamma   90.00
#
_symmetry.space_group_name_H-M   'P 1'
#
loop_
_entity.id
_entity.type
_entity.pdbx_description
1 polymer ?
#
loop_
_entity_poly.entity_id
_entity_poly.type
_entity_poly.pdbx_seq_one_letter_code
_entity_poly.pdbx_strand_id
1 'polypeptide(L)'
;METKVVRVDPLARDESVLVPCAEVLRRGGLVAFPTETVYGLGANALLPEAVMRIFEAKGRPQDNPLIVHVSRPEAVAPLVAEISEAALRVMETFWPGPLTLLFKKSELVPPIVTANLPTVAIRMPDHPVAQRLIDLAGVPVAAPSANLSGRPSPTTFEDTFEDLNGRVDIIVDGGPSGIGVESTVLDITGPVPRILRPGGLSLEDLRRVLGDVQVASGVPSDGPPPSPGMKYRHYAPKAPVYLAAGSPPEQAEAVRLRAGAELSDGKRVLILSSTENLPAYAPLAEKWAGKLVVLELGPRHDLARVASRLFSALRYGDEISADVILAESFPERGLGLAIQNRLEKASGGRRLGPVKILFVCTGNTCRSPMAEALAREMWRSECPGIGLEVRSRGTAAADGMPATQEAIRAVAERGIDLTGHRAKMVSEEDLEWADLVITMTRSHKSALFQRYPSYAGKVVTLSEASGGAVAGDVSDPFGCGQEAYLRTRDELISGLRAVCERIKRAHG
;
A
#
# COMPACT_ATOMS: atom_id res chain seq x y z
N MET A 1 -34.86 -4.12 -5.95
CA MET A 1 -34.85 -2.65 -6.05
C MET A 1 -34.33 -2.29 -7.43
N GLU A 2 -34.96 -1.35 -8.14
CA GLU A 2 -34.48 -0.90 -9.45
C GLU A 2 -33.64 0.37 -9.27
N THR A 3 -32.39 0.35 -9.75
CA THR A 3 -31.48 1.49 -9.66
C THR A 3 -31.70 2.44 -10.83
N LYS A 4 -31.92 3.72 -10.55
CA LYS A 4 -32.05 4.75 -11.60
C LYS A 4 -30.68 5.27 -12.01
N VAL A 5 -30.49 5.50 -13.31
CA VAL A 5 -29.29 6.13 -13.85
C VAL A 5 -29.60 7.56 -14.27
N VAL A 6 -28.77 8.50 -13.82
CA VAL A 6 -28.87 9.92 -14.19
C VAL A 6 -27.57 10.32 -14.88
N ARG A 7 -27.65 10.76 -16.13
CA ARG A 7 -26.50 11.28 -16.86
C ARG A 7 -26.43 12.79 -16.71
N VAL A 8 -25.25 13.30 -16.40
CA VAL A 8 -24.98 14.73 -16.27
C VAL A 8 -23.64 15.04 -16.93
N ASP A 9 -23.60 16.04 -17.79
CA ASP A 9 -22.33 16.59 -18.25
C ASP A 9 -21.76 17.47 -17.12
N PRO A 10 -20.57 17.17 -16.56
CA PRO A 10 -19.97 17.96 -15.50
C PRO A 10 -19.71 19.43 -15.88
N LEU A 11 -19.69 19.75 -17.18
CA LEU A 11 -19.47 21.10 -17.70
C LEU A 11 -20.78 21.83 -18.04
N ALA A 12 -21.92 21.13 -18.02
CA ALA A 12 -23.21 21.73 -18.32
C ALA A 12 -23.72 22.58 -17.14
N ARG A 13 -24.40 23.69 -17.48
CA ARG A 13 -25.01 24.60 -16.50
C ARG A 13 -26.41 24.16 -16.05
N ASP A 14 -27.04 23.21 -16.74
CA ASP A 14 -28.35 22.72 -16.36
C ASP A 14 -28.22 21.64 -15.28
N GLU A 15 -28.43 22.06 -14.04
CA GLU A 15 -28.26 21.24 -12.84
C GLU A 15 -29.60 20.65 -12.36
N SER A 16 -30.70 20.88 -13.08
CA SER A 16 -32.05 20.41 -12.71
C SER A 16 -32.11 18.88 -12.56
N VAL A 17 -31.28 18.17 -13.31
CA VAL A 17 -31.14 16.70 -13.26
C VAL A 17 -30.59 16.19 -11.93
N LEU A 18 -29.91 17.02 -11.14
CA LEU A 18 -29.37 16.63 -9.82
C LEU A 18 -30.38 16.85 -8.69
N VAL A 19 -31.45 17.62 -8.90
CA VAL A 19 -32.45 17.90 -7.86
C VAL A 19 -33.12 16.63 -7.32
N PRO A 20 -33.57 15.67 -8.16
CA PRO A 20 -34.09 14.39 -7.67
C PRO A 20 -33.07 13.58 -6.88
N CYS A 21 -31.79 13.65 -7.28
CA CYS A 21 -30.69 12.97 -6.59
C CYS A 21 -30.49 13.54 -5.17
N ALA A 22 -30.50 14.87 -5.05
CA ALA A 22 -30.41 15.58 -3.78
C ALA A 22 -31.62 15.29 -2.86
N GLU A 23 -32.82 15.14 -3.40
CA GLU A 23 -34.00 14.73 -2.64
C GLU A 23 -33.89 13.31 -2.10
N VAL A 24 -33.35 12.37 -2.88
CA VAL A 24 -33.09 10.99 -2.44
C VAL A 24 -32.14 11.00 -1.25
N LEU A 25 -31.04 11.76 -1.31
CA LEU A 25 -30.12 11.90 -0.17
C LEU A 25 -30.83 12.47 1.07
N ARG A 26 -31.60 13.56 0.92
CA ARG A 26 -32.36 14.17 2.03
C ARG A 26 -33.33 13.20 2.71
N ARG A 27 -33.95 12.31 1.94
CA ARG A 27 -34.91 11.31 2.44
C ARG A 27 -34.26 10.02 2.94
N GLY A 28 -32.93 9.97 3.04
CA GLY A 28 -32.19 8.80 3.56
C GLY A 28 -31.93 7.69 2.53
N GLY A 29 -32.07 7.98 1.25
CA GLY A 29 -31.70 7.08 0.16
C GLY A 29 -30.20 7.15 -0.20
N LEU A 30 -29.80 6.29 -1.13
CA LEU A 30 -28.41 6.11 -1.58
C LEU A 30 -28.19 6.65 -2.99
N VAL A 31 -27.17 7.48 -3.16
CA VAL A 31 -26.77 7.99 -4.47
C VAL A 31 -25.29 7.73 -4.69
N ALA A 32 -24.93 7.01 -5.76
CA ALA A 32 -23.55 6.93 -6.21
C ALA A 32 -23.24 8.09 -7.16
N PHE A 33 -22.10 8.78 -6.99
CA PHE A 33 -21.75 9.96 -7.78
C PHE A 33 -20.23 10.08 -8.00
N PRO A 34 -19.79 10.71 -9.10
CA PRO A 34 -18.37 10.91 -9.39
C PRO A 34 -17.74 11.96 -8.47
N THR A 35 -16.45 11.80 -8.20
CA THR A 35 -15.57 12.84 -7.64
C THR A 35 -14.31 12.95 -8.52
N GLU A 36 -13.44 13.91 -8.24
CA GLU A 36 -12.12 13.98 -8.87
C GLU A 36 -11.22 12.80 -8.51
N THR A 37 -11.52 12.08 -7.42
CA THR A 37 -10.72 10.93 -6.96
C THR A 37 -11.22 9.59 -7.50
N VAL A 38 -12.38 9.15 -7.00
CA VAL A 38 -13.08 7.91 -7.33
C VAL A 38 -14.58 8.16 -7.17
N TYR A 39 -15.43 7.31 -7.72
CA TYR A 39 -16.87 7.38 -7.44
C TYR A 39 -17.16 7.08 -5.96
N GLY A 40 -18.08 7.84 -5.36
CA GLY A 40 -18.52 7.69 -3.97
C GLY A 40 -19.96 7.18 -3.87
N LEU A 41 -20.28 6.37 -2.86
CA LEU A 41 -21.64 5.95 -2.53
C LEU A 41 -22.16 6.78 -1.35
N GLY A 42 -22.97 7.80 -1.62
CA GLY A 42 -23.45 8.75 -0.64
C GLY A 42 -24.75 8.36 0.05
N ALA A 43 -24.84 8.72 1.33
CA ALA A 43 -26.08 8.86 2.09
C ALA A 43 -25.98 10.07 3.02
N ASN A 44 -27.12 10.57 3.53
CA ASN A 44 -27.12 11.63 4.54
C ASN A 44 -26.36 11.18 5.79
N ALA A 45 -25.27 11.88 6.13
CA ALA A 45 -24.39 11.54 7.25
C ALA A 45 -25.07 11.72 8.62
N LEU A 46 -26.15 12.50 8.69
CA LEU A 46 -26.87 12.79 9.93
C LEU A 46 -27.96 11.75 10.25
N LEU A 47 -28.25 10.84 9.32
CA LEU A 47 -29.29 9.82 9.44
C LEU A 47 -28.65 8.43 9.61
N PRO A 48 -28.62 7.87 10.84
CA PRO A 48 -27.98 6.58 11.10
C PRO A 48 -28.49 5.44 10.20
N GLU A 49 -29.79 5.40 9.92
CA GLU A 49 -30.44 4.43 9.06
C GLU A 49 -29.99 4.55 7.58
N ALA A 50 -29.77 5.77 7.10
CA ALA A 50 -29.27 6.01 5.75
C ALA A 50 -27.81 5.56 5.63
N VAL A 51 -27.01 5.80 6.67
CA VAL A 51 -25.62 5.35 6.75
C VAL A 51 -25.53 3.82 6.83
N MET A 52 -26.43 3.16 7.56
CA MET A 52 -26.50 1.69 7.61
C MET A 52 -26.66 1.07 6.21
N ARG A 53 -27.53 1.67 5.38
CA ARG A 53 -27.74 1.22 3.99
C ARG A 53 -26.47 1.23 3.15
N ILE A 54 -25.51 2.14 3.39
CA ILE A 54 -24.20 2.11 2.72
C ILE A 54 -23.44 0.82 3.06
N PHE A 55 -23.40 0.45 4.34
CA PHE A 55 -22.73 -0.76 4.78
C PHE A 55 -23.36 -2.01 4.18
N GLU A 56 -24.70 -2.08 4.17
CA GLU A 56 -25.48 -3.17 3.59
C GLU A 56 -25.27 -3.30 2.08
N ALA A 57 -25.41 -2.21 1.32
CA ALA A 57 -25.26 -2.20 -0.13
C ALA A 57 -23.88 -2.70 -0.57
N LYS A 58 -22.83 -2.32 0.16
CA LYS A 58 -21.43 -2.67 -0.14
C LYS A 58 -20.98 -4.01 0.44
N GLY A 59 -21.70 -4.57 1.41
CA GLY A 59 -21.17 -5.65 2.27
C GLY A 59 -19.92 -5.20 3.06
N ARG A 60 -19.91 -3.95 3.53
CA ARG A 60 -18.76 -3.34 4.24
C ARG A 60 -18.84 -3.64 5.74
N PRO A 61 -17.71 -4.01 6.40
CA PRO A 61 -17.66 -4.10 7.86
C PRO A 61 -18.00 -2.76 8.54
N GLN A 62 -18.82 -2.81 9.60
CA GLN A 62 -19.27 -1.61 10.34
C GLN A 62 -18.17 -0.96 11.19
N ASP A 63 -17.06 -1.65 11.42
CA ASP A 63 -15.90 -1.12 12.15
C ASP A 63 -15.00 -0.23 11.27
N ASN A 64 -15.36 0.00 10.00
CA ASN A 64 -14.59 0.79 9.05
C ASN A 64 -15.26 2.15 8.81
N PRO A 65 -14.71 3.26 9.36
CA PRO A 65 -15.35 4.58 9.34
C PRO A 65 -15.59 5.10 7.91
N LEU A 66 -16.44 6.10 7.77
CA LEU A 66 -16.78 6.75 6.51
C LEU A 66 -16.24 8.18 6.45
N ILE A 67 -16.01 8.69 5.23
CA ILE A 67 -15.66 10.09 4.99
C ILE A 67 -16.93 10.88 4.75
N VAL A 68 -17.12 11.96 5.49
CA VAL A 68 -18.21 12.91 5.31
C VAL A 68 -17.79 13.96 4.28
N HIS A 69 -18.62 14.16 3.27
CA HIS A 69 -18.42 15.16 2.23
C HIS A 69 -19.30 16.38 2.48
N VAL A 70 -18.71 17.56 2.30
CA VAL A 70 -19.38 18.87 2.41
C VAL A 70 -19.17 19.68 1.12
N SER A 71 -20.05 20.62 0.83
CA SER A 71 -19.95 21.51 -0.34
C SER A 71 -19.41 22.92 -0.01
N ARG A 72 -19.24 23.23 1.27
CA ARG A 72 -18.76 24.54 1.72
C ARG A 72 -17.99 24.44 3.04
N PRO A 73 -16.96 25.27 3.28
CA PRO A 73 -16.17 25.21 4.52
C PRO A 73 -17.01 25.41 5.80
N GLU A 74 -18.06 26.23 5.73
CA GLU A 74 -18.90 26.56 6.89
C GLU A 74 -19.68 25.34 7.41
N ALA A 75 -19.90 24.33 6.56
CA ALA A 75 -20.59 23.10 6.94
C ALA A 75 -19.74 22.19 7.84
N VAL A 76 -18.44 22.47 8.02
CA VAL A 76 -17.55 21.70 8.90
C VAL A 76 -17.83 21.99 10.37
N ALA A 77 -17.98 23.26 10.73
CA ALA A 77 -18.03 23.69 12.13
C ALA A 77 -19.09 22.96 12.98
N PRO A 78 -20.30 22.67 12.49
CA PRO A 78 -21.29 21.90 13.26
C PRO A 78 -20.90 20.43 13.50
N LEU A 79 -20.04 19.85 12.67
CA LEU A 79 -19.69 18.41 12.66
C LEU A 79 -18.49 18.07 13.54
N VAL A 80 -17.77 19.08 14.03
CA VAL A 80 -16.49 18.90 14.73
C VAL A 80 -16.49 19.64 16.05
N ALA A 81 -15.65 19.20 16.99
CA ALA A 81 -15.50 19.88 18.28
C ALA A 81 -14.68 21.17 18.17
N GLU A 82 -13.67 21.17 17.29
CA GLU A 82 -12.76 22.29 17.08
C GLU A 82 -12.13 22.23 15.68
N ILE A 83 -11.77 23.39 15.13
CA ILE A 83 -11.00 23.52 13.89
C ILE A 83 -9.69 24.23 14.25
N SER A 84 -8.56 23.54 14.13
CA SER A 84 -7.25 24.11 14.42
C SER A 84 -6.78 25.08 13.33
N GLU A 85 -5.85 25.98 13.66
CA GLU A 85 -5.21 26.85 12.65
C GLU A 85 -4.53 26.06 11.54
N ALA A 86 -3.91 24.92 11.89
CA ALA A 86 -3.33 24.02 10.91
C ALA A 86 -4.39 23.49 9.93
N ALA A 87 -5.58 23.10 10.43
CA ALA A 87 -6.69 22.66 9.60
C ALA A 87 -7.21 23.77 8.69
N LEU A 88 -7.39 24.99 9.21
CA LEU A 88 -7.81 26.15 8.41
C LEU A 88 -6.86 26.40 7.24
N ARG A 89 -5.54 26.44 7.47
CA ARG A 89 -4.55 26.67 6.40
C ARG A 89 -4.64 25.65 5.27
N VAL A 90 -4.79 24.36 5.59
CA VAL A 90 -4.90 23.32 4.54
C VAL A 90 -6.27 23.27 3.90
N MET A 91 -7.34 23.63 4.61
CA MET A 91 -8.68 23.81 4.02
C MET A 91 -8.65 24.96 3.01
N GLU A 92 -8.11 26.12 3.38
CA GLU A 92 -8.01 27.29 2.49
C GLU A 92 -7.15 27.01 1.24
N THR A 93 -6.11 26.18 1.39
CA THR A 93 -5.18 25.90 0.29
C THR A 93 -5.64 24.77 -0.63
N PHE A 94 -6.24 23.71 -0.07
CA PHE A 94 -6.48 22.46 -0.77
C PHE A 94 -7.94 22.05 -0.88
N TRP A 95 -8.90 22.84 -0.36
CA TRP A 95 -10.33 22.62 -0.56
C TRP A 95 -10.97 23.66 -1.48
N PRO A 96 -11.86 23.23 -2.41
CA PRO A 96 -12.16 21.84 -2.78
C PRO A 96 -10.94 21.05 -3.26
N GLY A 97 -10.87 19.75 -2.95
CA GLY A 97 -9.79 18.92 -3.44
C GLY A 97 -9.64 17.53 -2.80
N PRO A 98 -8.58 16.80 -3.19
CA PRO A 98 -8.34 15.42 -2.79
C PRO A 98 -7.71 15.28 -1.40
N LEU A 99 -8.05 16.18 -0.46
CA LEU A 99 -7.61 16.16 0.93
C LEU A 99 -8.78 15.84 1.86
N THR A 100 -8.62 14.83 2.69
CA THR A 100 -9.50 14.48 3.79
C THR A 100 -8.81 14.79 5.11
N LEU A 101 -9.50 15.48 6.01
CA LEU A 101 -8.98 15.85 7.32
C LEU A 101 -9.71 15.08 8.41
N LEU A 102 -8.96 14.56 9.37
CA LEU A 102 -9.50 13.92 10.56
C LEU A 102 -9.65 14.95 11.68
N PHE A 103 -10.86 15.11 12.20
CA PHE A 103 -11.20 16.02 13.30
C PHE A 103 -11.73 15.25 14.49
N LYS A 104 -11.68 15.83 15.70
CA LYS A 104 -12.55 15.38 16.80
C LYS A 104 -14.00 15.66 16.42
N LYS A 105 -14.86 14.66 16.48
CA LYS A 105 -16.27 14.78 16.07
C LYS A 105 -17.08 15.56 17.10
N SER A 106 -18.14 16.23 16.67
CA SER A 106 -19.19 16.71 17.57
C SER A 106 -20.23 15.61 17.86
N GLU A 107 -21.18 15.89 18.74
CA GLU A 107 -22.34 15.01 18.99
C GLU A 107 -23.32 14.96 17.80
N LEU A 108 -23.24 15.91 16.87
CA LEU A 108 -24.08 15.92 15.66
C LEU A 108 -23.74 14.75 14.74
N VAL A 109 -22.50 14.24 14.76
CA VAL A 109 -22.07 13.12 13.92
C VAL A 109 -22.45 11.79 14.58
N PRO A 110 -23.34 10.99 13.95
CA PRO A 110 -23.73 9.70 14.49
C PRO A 110 -22.55 8.72 14.62
N PRO A 111 -22.49 7.90 15.69
CA PRO A 111 -21.39 6.96 15.91
C PRO A 111 -21.18 5.96 14.76
N ILE A 112 -22.23 5.59 14.03
CA ILE A 112 -22.14 4.68 12.87
C ILE A 112 -21.28 5.25 11.72
N VAL A 113 -21.20 6.57 11.58
CA VAL A 113 -20.33 7.23 10.58
C VAL A 113 -18.86 7.03 10.93
N THR A 114 -18.54 7.10 12.22
CA THR A 114 -17.15 7.07 12.71
C THR A 114 -16.73 5.69 13.22
N ALA A 115 -17.57 4.65 13.06
CA ALA A 115 -17.34 3.33 13.66
C ALA A 115 -17.09 3.41 15.18
N ASN A 116 -17.83 4.29 15.87
CA ASN A 116 -17.70 4.63 17.29
C ASN A 116 -16.37 5.32 17.67
N LEU A 117 -15.56 5.76 16.72
CA LEU A 117 -14.35 6.53 16.99
C LEU A 117 -14.70 7.96 17.43
N PRO A 118 -13.86 8.60 18.26
CA PRO A 118 -14.03 10.00 18.68
C PRO A 118 -13.73 11.00 17.55
N THR A 119 -13.35 10.52 16.37
CA THR A 119 -12.91 11.33 15.24
C THR A 119 -13.78 11.12 14.01
N VAL A 120 -14.00 12.18 13.23
CA VAL A 120 -14.70 12.17 11.95
C VAL A 120 -13.76 12.62 10.83
N ALA A 121 -13.80 11.91 9.70
CA ALA A 121 -13.05 12.28 8.50
C ALA A 121 -13.93 13.13 7.59
N ILE A 122 -13.49 14.34 7.23
CA ILE A 122 -14.26 15.29 6.42
C ILE A 122 -13.47 15.69 5.17
N ARG A 123 -14.18 15.89 4.06
CA ARG A 123 -13.61 16.35 2.79
C ARG A 123 -14.58 17.27 2.06
N MET A 124 -14.04 18.22 1.30
CA MET A 124 -14.78 19.00 0.31
C MET A 124 -14.29 18.59 -1.10
N PRO A 125 -15.03 17.75 -1.86
CA PRO A 125 -14.54 17.17 -3.11
C PRO A 125 -14.45 18.20 -4.24
N ASP A 126 -13.40 18.20 -5.05
CA ASP A 126 -13.27 19.11 -6.21
C ASP A 126 -13.89 18.52 -7.49
N HIS A 127 -15.20 18.28 -7.47
CA HIS A 127 -15.91 17.82 -8.66
C HIS A 127 -17.25 18.57 -8.79
N PRO A 128 -17.54 19.20 -9.94
CA PRO A 128 -18.76 20.00 -10.12
C PRO A 128 -20.03 19.25 -9.73
N VAL A 129 -20.18 18.00 -10.20
CA VAL A 129 -21.34 17.15 -9.88
C VAL A 129 -21.43 16.86 -8.38
N ALA A 130 -20.32 16.52 -7.71
CA ALA A 130 -20.32 16.20 -6.28
C ALA A 130 -20.65 17.44 -5.44
N GLN A 131 -19.96 18.55 -5.70
CA GLN A 131 -20.19 19.84 -5.05
C GLN A 131 -21.65 20.24 -5.16
N ARG A 132 -22.19 20.21 -6.38
CA ARG A 132 -23.55 20.63 -6.62
C ARG A 132 -24.59 19.70 -6.01
N LEU A 133 -24.39 18.39 -6.10
CA LEU A 133 -25.28 17.41 -5.48
C LEU A 133 -25.36 17.61 -3.96
N ILE A 134 -24.20 17.76 -3.29
CA ILE A 134 -24.12 17.97 -1.84
C ILE A 134 -24.76 19.31 -1.45
N ASP A 135 -24.50 20.36 -2.23
CA ASP A 135 -25.08 21.69 -2.02
C ASP A 135 -26.60 21.68 -2.12
N LEU A 136 -27.16 21.08 -3.19
CA LEU A 136 -28.60 20.91 -3.38
C LEU A 136 -29.25 20.03 -2.33
N ALA A 137 -28.52 19.02 -1.83
CA ALA A 137 -29.01 18.17 -0.75
C ALA A 137 -29.09 18.92 0.57
N GLY A 138 -28.25 19.94 0.79
CA GLY A 138 -28.26 20.76 2.00
C GLY A 138 -27.91 19.97 3.28
N VAL A 139 -27.29 18.80 3.13
CA VAL A 139 -26.88 17.92 4.22
C VAL A 139 -25.48 17.37 3.96
N PRO A 140 -24.68 17.11 5.00
CA PRO A 140 -23.40 16.43 4.83
C PRO A 140 -23.61 15.00 4.35
N VAL A 141 -22.77 14.52 3.42
CA VAL A 141 -22.95 13.22 2.76
C VAL A 141 -21.83 12.26 3.15
N ALA A 142 -22.15 11.21 3.90
CA ALA A 142 -21.20 10.13 4.18
C ALA A 142 -21.03 9.32 2.89
N ALA A 143 -19.80 9.22 2.38
CA ALA A 143 -19.54 8.51 1.12
C ALA A 143 -18.18 7.78 1.12
N PRO A 144 -18.14 6.45 1.30
CA PRO A 144 -16.98 5.66 0.88
C PRO A 144 -16.96 5.49 -0.65
N SER A 145 -15.91 4.86 -1.19
CA SER A 145 -15.85 4.51 -2.62
C SER A 145 -17.04 3.64 -3.06
N ALA A 146 -17.50 3.76 -4.31
CA ALA A 146 -18.75 3.17 -4.79
C ALA A 146 -18.61 1.72 -5.31
N ASN A 147 -17.77 0.89 -4.69
CA ASN A 147 -17.56 -0.52 -5.08
C ASN A 147 -18.11 -1.52 -4.05
N LEU A 148 -18.24 -2.79 -4.42
CA LEU A 148 -18.41 -3.86 -3.44
C LEU A 148 -17.16 -4.00 -2.57
N SER A 149 -17.33 -4.27 -1.27
CA SER A 149 -16.22 -4.32 -0.31
C SER A 149 -15.13 -5.30 -0.76
N GLY A 150 -13.87 -4.86 -0.73
CA GLY A 150 -12.69 -5.63 -1.17
C GLY A 150 -12.25 -5.36 -2.62
N ARG A 151 -13.18 -5.07 -3.53
CA ARG A 151 -12.88 -4.79 -4.95
C ARG A 151 -12.09 -3.49 -5.14
N PRO A 152 -11.39 -3.31 -6.29
CA PRO A 152 -10.81 -2.03 -6.68
C PRO A 152 -11.86 -0.91 -6.68
N SER A 153 -11.45 0.29 -6.29
CA SER A 153 -12.35 1.44 -6.28
C SER A 153 -12.77 1.81 -7.71
N PRO A 154 -14.03 2.25 -7.94
CA PRO A 154 -14.51 2.56 -9.26
C PRO A 154 -14.06 3.97 -9.66
N THR A 155 -13.56 4.10 -10.89
CA THR A 155 -13.17 5.40 -11.47
C THR A 155 -14.08 5.81 -12.62
N THR A 156 -14.96 4.91 -13.05
CA THR A 156 -15.92 5.14 -14.12
C THR A 156 -17.35 4.81 -13.66
N PHE A 157 -18.33 5.24 -14.47
CA PHE A 157 -19.71 4.85 -14.31
C PHE A 157 -19.87 3.32 -14.44
N GLU A 158 -19.21 2.72 -15.43
CA GLU A 158 -19.30 1.28 -15.72
C GLU A 158 -18.87 0.44 -14.51
N ASP A 159 -17.74 0.79 -13.89
CA ASP A 159 -17.23 0.12 -12.68
C ASP A 159 -18.25 0.21 -11.52
N THR A 160 -18.87 1.38 -11.38
CA THR A 160 -19.86 1.67 -10.33
C THR A 160 -21.16 0.92 -10.58
N PHE A 161 -21.61 0.88 -11.83
CA PHE A 161 -22.82 0.19 -12.25
C PHE A 161 -22.69 -1.32 -12.09
N GLU A 162 -21.54 -1.90 -12.47
CA GLU A 162 -21.24 -3.33 -12.28
C GLU A 162 -21.42 -3.75 -10.82
N ASP A 163 -20.94 -2.93 -9.88
CA ASP A 163 -20.94 -3.26 -8.46
C ASP A 163 -22.26 -2.95 -7.74
N LEU A 164 -22.94 -1.85 -8.09
CA LEU A 164 -24.04 -1.28 -7.29
C LEU A 164 -25.41 -1.32 -7.95
N ASN A 165 -25.51 -1.71 -9.22
CA ASN A 165 -26.82 -1.84 -9.87
C ASN A 165 -27.71 -2.84 -9.12
N GLY A 166 -28.96 -2.44 -8.83
CA GLY A 166 -29.91 -3.20 -8.04
C GLY A 166 -29.74 -3.08 -6.52
N ARG A 167 -28.74 -2.32 -6.04
CA ARG A 167 -28.40 -2.16 -4.61
C ARG A 167 -28.55 -0.72 -4.09
N VAL A 168 -28.69 0.26 -4.98
CA VAL A 168 -28.75 1.70 -4.64
C VAL A 168 -29.92 2.38 -5.36
N ASP A 169 -30.34 3.54 -4.86
CA ASP A 169 -31.47 4.28 -5.45
C ASP A 169 -31.09 4.93 -6.78
N ILE A 170 -29.94 5.61 -6.84
CA ILE A 170 -29.47 6.33 -8.03
C ILE A 170 -27.96 6.12 -8.24
N ILE A 171 -27.54 5.99 -9.50
CA ILE A 171 -26.16 6.18 -9.94
C ILE A 171 -26.11 7.38 -10.90
N VAL A 172 -25.30 8.37 -10.54
CA VAL A 172 -25.04 9.54 -11.38
C VAL A 172 -23.82 9.25 -12.26
N ASP A 173 -24.03 9.25 -13.57
CA ASP A 173 -22.99 9.20 -14.59
C ASP A 173 -22.56 10.62 -14.94
N GLY A 174 -21.43 11.04 -14.40
CA GLY A 174 -20.78 12.31 -14.73
C GLY A 174 -19.38 12.11 -15.30
N GLY A 175 -19.16 11.01 -16.03
CA GLY A 175 -17.86 10.71 -16.63
C GLY A 175 -16.78 10.22 -15.65
N PRO A 176 -15.58 9.94 -16.16
CA PRO A 176 -14.51 9.33 -15.37
C PRO A 176 -13.94 10.29 -14.31
N SER A 177 -13.47 9.71 -13.21
CA SER A 177 -12.72 10.44 -12.16
C SER A 177 -11.38 10.93 -12.70
N GLY A 178 -10.93 12.11 -12.27
CA GLY A 178 -9.71 12.75 -12.80
C GLY A 178 -8.39 12.13 -12.31
N ILE A 179 -8.25 11.88 -11.01
CA ILE A 179 -7.01 11.44 -10.35
C ILE A 179 -6.89 9.91 -10.35
N GLY A 180 -7.99 9.18 -10.11
CA GLY A 180 -8.06 7.71 -10.10
C GLY A 180 -7.46 7.00 -8.89
N VAL A 181 -6.99 7.73 -7.88
CA VAL A 181 -6.73 7.23 -6.52
C VAL A 181 -7.52 8.05 -5.51
N GLU A 182 -7.81 7.49 -4.35
CA GLU A 182 -8.63 8.20 -3.35
C GLU A 182 -7.89 9.39 -2.71
N SER A 183 -8.64 10.21 -1.96
CA SER A 183 -8.10 11.34 -1.22
C SER A 183 -7.01 10.94 -0.22
N THR A 184 -6.06 11.85 -0.04
CA THR A 184 -5.09 11.80 1.06
C THR A 184 -5.83 12.02 2.37
N VAL A 185 -5.61 11.14 3.35
CA VAL A 185 -6.20 11.29 4.70
C VAL A 185 -5.14 11.78 5.65
N LEU A 186 -5.32 12.99 6.18
CA LEU A 186 -4.43 13.65 7.12
C LEU A 186 -5.07 13.69 8.51
N ASP A 187 -4.43 13.04 9.47
CA ASP A 187 -4.71 13.23 10.89
C ASP A 187 -4.08 14.54 11.36
N ILE A 188 -4.95 15.51 11.71
CA ILE A 188 -4.55 16.84 12.17
C ILE A 188 -4.95 17.08 13.63
N THR A 189 -5.31 16.01 14.34
CA THR A 189 -5.74 16.06 15.75
C THR A 189 -4.58 16.16 16.73
N GLY A 190 -3.37 15.80 16.30
CA GLY A 190 -2.15 15.84 17.08
C GLY A 190 -1.26 17.05 16.78
N PRO A 191 -0.14 17.22 17.53
CA PRO A 191 0.77 18.35 17.37
C PRO A 191 1.56 18.30 16.05
N VAL A 192 1.81 17.09 15.53
CA VAL A 192 2.44 16.87 14.22
C VAL A 192 1.42 16.18 13.31
N PRO A 193 1.03 16.79 12.18
CA PRO A 193 0.11 16.18 11.23
C PRO A 193 0.66 14.88 10.64
N ARG A 194 -0.19 13.86 10.50
CA ARG A 194 0.20 12.54 10.01
C ARG A 194 -0.68 12.07 8.86
N ILE A 195 -0.06 11.71 7.73
CA ILE A 195 -0.77 11.06 6.63
C ILE A 195 -1.09 9.63 7.05
N LEU A 196 -2.38 9.34 7.26
CA LEU A 196 -2.89 8.00 7.55
C LEU A 196 -3.08 7.19 6.27
N ARG A 197 -3.39 7.87 5.17
CA ARG A 197 -3.55 7.27 3.84
C ARG A 197 -2.99 8.20 2.76
N PRO A 198 -1.94 7.79 2.05
CA PRO A 198 -1.50 8.50 0.84
C PRO A 198 -2.57 8.45 -0.25
N GLY A 199 -2.75 9.56 -0.97
CA GLY A 199 -3.80 9.72 -1.98
C GLY A 199 -3.49 10.84 -2.97
N GLY A 200 -4.55 11.47 -3.49
CA GLY A 200 -4.45 12.48 -4.55
C GLY A 200 -3.71 13.78 -4.21
N LEU A 201 -3.43 14.07 -2.93
CA LEU A 201 -2.59 15.20 -2.50
C LEU A 201 -1.25 14.70 -1.95
N SER A 202 -0.14 15.26 -2.43
CA SER A 202 1.19 14.74 -2.09
C SER A 202 1.67 15.14 -0.69
N LEU A 203 2.63 14.37 -0.16
CA LEU A 203 3.32 14.72 1.09
C LEU A 203 4.07 16.05 0.93
N GLU A 204 4.66 16.27 -0.24
CA GLU A 204 5.42 17.46 -0.58
C GLU A 204 4.52 18.70 -0.58
N ASP A 205 3.30 18.62 -1.12
CA ASP A 205 2.33 19.72 -1.08
C ASP A 205 1.93 20.05 0.35
N LEU A 206 1.63 19.02 1.17
CA LEU A 206 1.29 19.20 2.57
C LEU A 206 2.42 19.85 3.38
N ARG A 207 3.68 19.44 3.16
CA ARG A 207 4.85 20.01 3.83
C ARG A 207 5.09 21.47 3.47
N ARG A 208 4.74 21.91 2.25
CA ARG A 208 4.85 23.33 1.86
C ARG A 208 3.96 24.24 2.71
N VAL A 209 2.81 23.74 3.20
CA VAL A 209 1.85 24.51 4.00
C VAL A 209 2.08 24.32 5.50
N LEU A 210 2.35 23.08 5.93
CA LEU A 210 2.37 22.70 7.33
C LEU A 210 3.77 22.60 7.95
N GLY A 211 4.82 22.54 7.13
CA GLY A 211 6.18 22.24 7.59
C GLY A 211 6.36 20.74 7.83
N ASP A 212 6.45 20.33 9.09
CA ASP A 212 6.64 18.91 9.42
C ASP A 212 5.35 18.11 9.28
N VAL A 213 5.41 17.08 8.44
CA VAL A 213 4.32 16.12 8.20
C VAL A 213 4.94 14.74 8.09
N GLN A 214 4.38 13.81 8.85
CA GLN A 214 4.83 12.42 8.89
C GLN A 214 3.88 11.50 8.11
N VAL A 215 4.39 10.38 7.63
CA VAL A 215 3.56 9.31 7.05
C VAL A 215 3.44 8.20 8.08
N ALA A 216 2.21 7.77 8.38
CA ALA A 216 1.99 6.70 9.35
C ALA A 216 2.60 5.39 8.86
N SER A 217 3.47 4.78 9.68
CA SER A 217 4.08 3.48 9.40
C SER A 217 3.15 2.34 9.83
N GLY A 218 2.60 1.61 8.85
CA GLY A 218 1.87 0.36 9.09
C GLY A 218 0.43 0.52 9.59
N VAL A 219 -0.29 -0.60 9.54
CA VAL A 219 -1.68 -0.75 9.99
C VAL A 219 -1.65 -1.14 11.48
N PRO A 220 -2.40 -0.49 12.38
CA PRO A 220 -2.59 -1.01 13.74
C PRO A 220 -3.14 -2.44 13.67
N SER A 221 -2.42 -3.40 14.24
CA SER A 221 -2.78 -4.83 14.20
C SER A 221 -4.01 -5.18 15.05
N ASP A 222 -4.36 -4.33 16.01
CA ASP A 222 -5.51 -4.50 16.90
C ASP A 222 -6.40 -3.25 16.93
N GLY A 223 -7.72 -3.45 16.78
CA GLY A 223 -8.76 -2.39 16.84
C GLY A 223 -9.38 -2.00 15.49
N PRO A 224 -10.41 -1.12 15.50
CA PRO A 224 -10.96 -0.50 14.28
C PRO A 224 -9.93 0.46 13.65
N PRO A 225 -9.78 0.49 12.31
CA PRO A 225 -8.84 1.39 11.67
C PRO A 225 -9.26 2.86 11.86
N PRO A 226 -8.30 3.78 12.12
CA PRO A 226 -8.62 5.20 12.32
C PRO A 226 -9.10 5.89 11.03
N SER A 227 -8.85 5.29 9.87
CA SER A 227 -9.33 5.79 8.58
C SER A 227 -9.62 4.66 7.59
N PRO A 228 -10.43 4.92 6.54
CA PRO A 228 -10.71 3.93 5.51
C PRO A 228 -9.44 3.40 4.82
N GLY A 229 -9.44 2.11 4.50
CA GLY A 229 -8.40 1.52 3.65
C GLY A 229 -7.17 1.02 4.42
N MET A 230 -7.18 0.98 5.76
CA MET A 230 -6.03 0.54 6.56
C MET A 230 -6.08 -0.95 6.92
N LYS A 231 -7.21 -1.51 7.38
CA LYS A 231 -7.25 -2.86 8.01
C LYS A 231 -7.48 -4.04 7.06
N TYR A 232 -8.37 -3.89 6.10
CA TYR A 232 -8.84 -5.01 5.27
C TYR A 232 -8.06 -5.14 3.96
N ARG A 233 -8.13 -6.32 3.33
CA ARG A 233 -7.65 -6.51 1.96
C ARG A 233 -8.49 -5.63 1.04
N HIS A 234 -7.94 -4.48 0.67
CA HIS A 234 -8.55 -3.48 -0.16
C HIS A 234 -7.86 -3.48 -1.53
N TYR A 235 -8.63 -3.17 -2.59
CA TYR A 235 -8.11 -3.00 -3.96
C TYR A 235 -7.65 -4.28 -4.65
N ALA A 236 -8.03 -5.46 -4.12
CA ALA A 236 -7.59 -6.72 -4.68
C ALA A 236 -8.60 -7.20 -5.74
N PRO A 237 -8.18 -7.40 -6.99
CA PRO A 237 -8.94 -8.20 -7.95
C PRO A 237 -9.02 -9.66 -7.49
N LYS A 238 -9.83 -10.49 -8.17
CA LYS A 238 -9.95 -11.92 -7.87
C LYS A 238 -8.62 -12.63 -8.10
N ALA A 239 -7.93 -12.28 -9.17
CA ALA A 239 -6.61 -12.81 -9.49
C ALA A 239 -5.56 -12.37 -8.46
N PRO A 240 -4.61 -13.24 -8.06
CA PRO A 240 -3.45 -12.83 -7.28
C PRO A 240 -2.62 -11.79 -8.06
N VAL A 241 -2.32 -10.68 -7.40
CA VAL A 241 -1.42 -9.65 -7.91
C VAL A 241 -0.02 -9.89 -7.33
N TYR A 242 1.00 -9.83 -8.17
CA TYR A 242 2.41 -9.87 -7.78
C TYR A 242 3.08 -8.55 -8.18
N LEU A 243 3.84 -7.96 -7.25
CA LEU A 243 4.47 -6.66 -7.44
C LEU A 243 5.98 -6.77 -7.64
N ALA A 244 6.48 -6.43 -8.82
CA ALA A 244 7.90 -6.39 -9.12
C ALA A 244 8.56 -5.13 -8.56
N ALA A 245 9.61 -5.30 -7.76
CA ALA A 245 10.40 -4.22 -7.19
C ALA A 245 11.80 -4.15 -7.83
N GLY A 246 12.51 -3.04 -7.60
CA GLY A 246 13.83 -2.78 -8.16
C GLY A 246 13.84 -1.68 -9.22
N SER A 247 14.92 -1.59 -9.98
CA SER A 247 15.04 -0.72 -11.14
C SER A 247 14.13 -1.19 -12.29
N PRO A 248 13.71 -0.32 -13.22
CA PRO A 248 12.80 -0.72 -14.31
C PRO A 248 13.25 -1.96 -15.10
N PRO A 249 14.55 -2.14 -15.45
CA PRO A 249 15.01 -3.36 -16.10
C PRO A 249 14.88 -4.63 -15.23
N GLU A 250 15.24 -4.55 -13.93
CA GLU A 250 15.10 -5.67 -12.98
C GLU A 250 13.62 -6.07 -12.83
N GLN A 251 12.73 -5.08 -12.76
CA GLN A 251 11.29 -5.32 -12.73
C GLN A 251 10.81 -6.05 -13.99
N ALA A 252 11.22 -5.57 -15.17
CA ALA A 252 10.83 -6.19 -16.44
C ALA A 252 11.32 -7.63 -16.57
N GLU A 253 12.54 -7.91 -16.13
CA GLU A 253 13.09 -9.25 -16.09
C GLU A 253 12.30 -10.17 -15.16
N ALA A 254 12.04 -9.73 -13.92
CA ALA A 254 11.28 -10.50 -12.94
C ALA A 254 9.85 -10.81 -13.42
N VAL A 255 9.17 -9.81 -14.01
CA VAL A 255 7.84 -9.97 -14.61
C VAL A 255 7.89 -10.96 -15.77
N ARG A 256 8.85 -10.84 -16.69
CA ARG A 256 8.98 -11.77 -17.83
C ARG A 256 9.19 -13.21 -17.40
N LEU A 257 10.06 -13.44 -16.41
CA LEU A 257 10.32 -14.78 -15.88
C LEU A 257 9.06 -15.39 -15.28
N ARG A 258 8.35 -14.64 -14.42
CA ARG A 258 7.10 -15.12 -13.83
C ARG A 258 6.02 -15.34 -14.88
N ALA A 259 5.84 -14.39 -15.80
CA ALA A 259 4.86 -14.51 -16.89
C ALA A 259 5.12 -15.76 -17.73
N GLY A 260 6.38 -16.01 -18.13
CA GLY A 260 6.75 -17.19 -18.90
C GLY A 260 6.42 -18.50 -18.20
N ALA A 261 6.66 -18.60 -16.90
CA ALA A 261 6.30 -19.78 -16.10
C ALA A 261 4.78 -20.00 -16.07
N GLU A 262 4.01 -18.96 -15.73
CA GLU A 262 2.55 -19.04 -15.61
C GLU A 262 1.88 -19.37 -16.96
N LEU A 263 2.37 -18.77 -18.05
CA LEU A 263 1.88 -19.05 -19.41
C LEU A 263 2.18 -20.48 -19.85
N SER A 264 3.34 -21.03 -19.47
CA SER A 264 3.72 -22.41 -19.76
C SER A 264 2.83 -23.41 -19.01
N ASP A 265 2.37 -23.05 -17.81
CA ASP A 265 1.36 -23.78 -17.04
C ASP A 265 -0.08 -23.58 -17.58
N GLY A 266 -0.21 -22.89 -18.72
CA GLY A 266 -1.46 -22.70 -19.43
C GLY A 266 -2.34 -21.57 -18.89
N LYS A 267 -1.88 -20.82 -17.88
CA LYS A 267 -2.62 -19.74 -17.23
C LYS A 267 -2.72 -18.49 -18.11
N ARG A 268 -3.73 -17.67 -17.85
CA ARG A 268 -3.92 -16.33 -18.41
C ARG A 268 -3.22 -15.30 -17.53
N VAL A 269 -2.38 -14.47 -18.14
CA VAL A 269 -1.54 -13.50 -17.45
C VAL A 269 -1.91 -12.09 -17.89
N LEU A 270 -2.08 -11.20 -16.92
CA LEU A 270 -2.14 -9.75 -17.15
C LEU A 270 -0.85 -9.12 -16.63
N ILE A 271 -0.16 -8.35 -17.48
CA ILE A 271 0.98 -7.51 -17.07
C ILE A 271 0.51 -6.06 -17.00
N LEU A 272 0.75 -5.39 -15.86
CA LEU A 272 0.57 -3.95 -15.69
C LEU A 272 1.95 -3.28 -15.76
N SER A 273 2.20 -2.58 -16.87
CA SER A 273 3.52 -2.08 -17.21
C SER A 273 3.58 -0.56 -17.30
N SER A 274 4.76 -0.01 -16.99
CA SER A 274 5.14 1.34 -17.40
C SER A 274 5.45 1.42 -18.89
N THR A 275 5.26 2.60 -19.50
CA THR A 275 5.57 2.82 -20.93
C THR A 275 6.99 2.40 -21.29
N GLU A 276 7.95 2.67 -20.41
CA GLU A 276 9.37 2.39 -20.61
C GLU A 276 9.68 0.89 -20.77
N ASN A 277 8.90 0.03 -20.13
CA ASN A 277 9.12 -1.41 -20.12
C ASN A 277 8.29 -2.18 -21.17
N LEU A 278 7.33 -1.53 -21.85
CA LEU A 278 6.51 -2.17 -22.89
C LEU A 278 7.33 -2.95 -23.94
N PRO A 279 8.46 -2.44 -24.48
CA PRO A 279 9.26 -3.18 -25.46
C PRO A 279 9.80 -4.51 -24.92
N ALA A 280 10.02 -4.63 -23.61
CA ALA A 280 10.52 -5.87 -23.00
C ALA A 280 9.48 -7.00 -23.05
N TYR A 281 8.18 -6.69 -23.12
CA TYR A 281 7.11 -7.68 -23.12
C TYR A 281 6.58 -8.01 -24.51
N ALA A 282 6.85 -7.18 -25.53
CA ALA A 282 6.33 -7.37 -26.88
C ALA A 282 6.60 -8.77 -27.46
N PRO A 283 7.83 -9.33 -27.38
CA PRO A 283 8.08 -10.68 -27.90
C PRO A 283 7.29 -11.77 -27.16
N LEU A 284 7.04 -11.58 -25.86
CA LEU A 284 6.27 -12.53 -25.05
C LEU A 284 4.78 -12.44 -25.39
N ALA A 285 4.25 -11.23 -25.58
CA ALA A 285 2.87 -10.98 -25.96
C ALA A 285 2.54 -11.56 -27.35
N GLU A 286 3.46 -11.42 -28.32
CA GLU A 286 3.33 -12.05 -29.64
C GLU A 286 3.30 -13.58 -29.53
N LYS A 287 4.23 -14.15 -28.76
CA LYS A 287 4.32 -15.62 -28.58
C LYS A 287 3.08 -16.21 -27.92
N TRP A 288 2.46 -15.50 -26.98
CA TRP A 288 1.34 -15.97 -26.17
C TRP A 288 0.04 -15.20 -26.43
N ALA A 289 -0.20 -14.85 -27.70
CA ALA A 289 -1.41 -14.16 -28.13
C ALA A 289 -2.67 -14.88 -27.60
N GLY A 290 -3.57 -14.11 -26.99
CA GLY A 290 -4.81 -14.60 -26.38
C GLY A 290 -4.69 -15.16 -24.95
N LYS A 291 -3.48 -15.41 -24.45
CA LYS A 291 -3.25 -15.78 -23.03
C LYS A 291 -2.52 -14.71 -22.23
N LEU A 292 -1.70 -13.89 -22.89
CA LEU A 292 -1.03 -12.76 -22.27
C LEU A 292 -1.67 -11.45 -22.75
N VAL A 293 -2.05 -10.60 -21.81
CA VAL A 293 -2.40 -9.20 -22.07
C VAL A 293 -1.40 -8.31 -21.33
N VAL A 294 -0.91 -7.28 -22.02
CA VAL A 294 -0.04 -6.25 -21.44
C VAL A 294 -0.79 -4.94 -21.48
N LEU A 295 -1.05 -4.34 -20.32
CA LEU A 295 -1.67 -3.02 -20.19
C LEU A 295 -0.64 -1.98 -19.78
N GLU A 296 -0.62 -0.88 -20.51
CA GLU A 296 0.17 0.30 -20.20
C GLU A 296 -0.56 1.17 -19.18
N LEU A 297 0.03 1.34 -18.00
CA LEU A 297 -0.44 2.32 -17.01
C LEU A 297 0.01 3.75 -17.33
N GLY A 298 1.16 3.92 -17.97
CA GLY A 298 1.71 5.22 -18.33
C GLY A 298 3.21 5.30 -18.04
N PRO A 299 3.87 6.41 -18.40
CA PRO A 299 5.30 6.55 -18.21
C PRO A 299 5.62 6.92 -16.76
N ARG A 300 6.77 6.51 -16.25
CA ARG A 300 7.17 6.68 -14.84
C ARG A 300 7.36 8.14 -14.41
N HIS A 301 7.46 9.06 -15.37
CA HIS A 301 7.49 10.50 -15.12
C HIS A 301 6.10 11.12 -15.02
N ASP A 302 5.04 10.48 -15.53
CA ASP A 302 3.64 10.93 -15.48
C ASP A 302 2.83 10.02 -14.53
N LEU A 303 3.05 10.21 -13.24
CA LEU A 303 2.36 9.45 -12.20
C LEU A 303 0.86 9.78 -12.12
N ALA A 304 0.41 10.91 -12.66
CA ALA A 304 -1.01 11.23 -12.74
C ALA A 304 -1.73 10.27 -13.69
N ARG A 305 -1.15 10.01 -14.88
CA ARG A 305 -1.67 8.99 -15.81
C ARG A 305 -1.65 7.58 -15.23
N VAL A 306 -0.58 7.22 -14.52
CA VAL A 306 -0.48 5.91 -13.85
C VAL A 306 -1.59 5.75 -12.81
N ALA A 307 -1.79 6.76 -11.96
CA ALA A 307 -2.85 6.77 -10.96
C ALA A 307 -4.24 6.67 -11.59
N SER A 308 -4.50 7.41 -12.68
CA SER A 308 -5.81 7.46 -13.33
C SER A 308 -6.21 6.12 -13.97
N ARG A 309 -5.24 5.27 -14.36
CA ARG A 309 -5.47 3.97 -14.99
C ARG A 309 -5.40 2.78 -14.03
N LEU A 310 -4.83 2.95 -12.84
CA LEU A 310 -4.48 1.84 -11.96
C LEU A 310 -5.68 0.93 -11.61
N PHE A 311 -6.79 1.50 -11.13
CA PHE A 311 -7.93 0.69 -10.71
C PHE A 311 -8.66 0.05 -11.87
N SER A 312 -8.86 0.76 -12.99
CA SER A 312 -9.45 0.16 -14.21
C SER A 312 -8.59 -0.99 -14.72
N ALA A 313 -7.26 -0.88 -14.68
CA ALA A 313 -6.37 -1.96 -15.09
C ALA A 313 -6.45 -3.17 -14.15
N LEU A 314 -6.59 -2.95 -12.84
CA LEU A 314 -6.82 -4.04 -11.88
C LEU A 314 -8.17 -4.73 -12.10
N ARG A 315 -9.24 -3.97 -12.38
CA ARG A 315 -10.58 -4.49 -12.71
C ARG A 315 -10.59 -5.27 -14.01
N TYR A 316 -9.86 -4.79 -15.01
CA TYR A 316 -9.73 -5.46 -16.30
C TYR A 316 -9.17 -6.89 -16.14
N GLY A 317 -8.34 -7.14 -15.13
CA GLY A 317 -7.90 -8.48 -14.77
C GLY A 317 -9.06 -9.44 -14.44
N ASP A 318 -10.10 -8.97 -13.76
CA ASP A 318 -11.32 -9.75 -13.51
C ASP A 318 -12.12 -9.96 -14.80
N GLU A 319 -12.21 -8.94 -15.66
CA GLU A 319 -12.95 -8.98 -16.93
C GLU A 319 -12.39 -10.04 -17.88
N ILE A 320 -11.07 -10.08 -18.06
CA ILE A 320 -10.41 -11.10 -18.88
C ILE A 320 -10.23 -12.44 -18.15
N SER A 321 -10.71 -12.52 -16.91
CA SER A 321 -10.55 -13.66 -16.01
C SER A 321 -9.07 -14.12 -15.94
N ALA A 322 -8.17 -13.16 -15.75
CA ALA A 322 -6.75 -13.44 -15.56
C ALA A 322 -6.57 -14.40 -14.37
N ASP A 323 -5.68 -15.37 -14.51
CA ASP A 323 -5.30 -16.27 -13.42
C ASP A 323 -4.23 -15.62 -12.53
N VAL A 324 -3.48 -14.64 -13.06
CA VAL A 324 -2.46 -13.88 -12.34
C VAL A 324 -2.27 -12.49 -12.94
N ILE A 325 -2.02 -11.50 -12.09
CA ILE A 325 -1.66 -10.13 -12.48
C ILE A 325 -0.24 -9.85 -12.00
N LEU A 326 0.62 -9.39 -12.91
CA LEU A 326 2.00 -9.03 -12.61
C LEU A 326 2.15 -7.51 -12.81
N ALA A 327 2.42 -6.78 -11.74
CA ALA A 327 2.50 -5.33 -11.76
C ALA A 327 3.91 -4.83 -11.46
N GLU A 328 4.32 -3.76 -12.12
CA GLU A 328 5.56 -3.03 -11.83
C GLU A 328 5.38 -2.05 -10.67
N SER A 329 6.42 -1.85 -9.85
CA SER A 329 6.42 -0.79 -8.84
C SER A 329 6.79 0.57 -9.43
N PHE A 330 6.34 1.65 -8.80
CA PHE A 330 6.55 3.02 -9.26
C PHE A 330 7.33 3.86 -8.22
N PRO A 331 8.01 4.94 -8.64
CA PRO A 331 8.76 5.80 -7.71
C PRO A 331 7.86 6.39 -6.62
N GLU A 332 8.26 6.31 -5.35
CA GLU A 332 7.47 6.77 -4.19
C GLU A 332 7.59 8.29 -3.93
N ARG A 333 7.36 9.11 -4.96
CA ARG A 333 7.33 10.58 -4.87
C ARG A 333 6.00 11.12 -5.38
N GLY A 334 5.48 12.21 -4.80
CA GLY A 334 4.19 12.75 -5.21
C GLY A 334 3.06 11.71 -5.14
N LEU A 335 2.29 11.57 -6.23
CA LEU A 335 1.26 10.53 -6.38
C LEU A 335 1.80 9.09 -6.32
N GLY A 336 3.08 8.90 -6.56
CA GLY A 336 3.72 7.58 -6.54
C GLY A 336 3.63 6.88 -5.20
N LEU A 337 3.62 7.62 -4.09
CA LEU A 337 3.37 7.08 -2.76
C LEU A 337 1.96 6.46 -2.65
N ALA A 338 0.96 7.09 -3.27
CA ALA A 338 -0.41 6.56 -3.31
C ALA A 338 -0.52 5.33 -4.22
N ILE A 339 0.06 5.39 -5.43
CA ILE A 339 0.10 4.27 -6.38
C ILE A 339 0.74 3.04 -5.72
N GLN A 340 1.93 3.21 -5.14
CA GLN A 340 2.65 2.13 -4.48
C GLN A 340 1.84 1.55 -3.32
N ASN A 341 1.22 2.40 -2.49
CA ASN A 341 0.36 1.94 -1.41
C ASN A 341 -0.82 1.07 -1.89
N ARG A 342 -1.42 1.39 -3.04
CA ARG A 342 -2.51 0.58 -3.63
C ARG A 342 -2.01 -0.73 -4.21
N LEU A 343 -0.87 -0.72 -4.91
CA LEU A 343 -0.24 -1.92 -5.46
C LEU A 343 0.17 -2.91 -4.37
N GLU A 344 0.74 -2.43 -3.26
CA GLU A 344 1.11 -3.28 -2.12
C GLU A 344 -0.09 -3.92 -1.44
N LYS A 345 -1.19 -3.18 -1.30
CA LYS A 345 -2.44 -3.72 -0.76
C LYS A 345 -3.09 -4.73 -1.70
N ALA A 346 -3.08 -4.45 -3.00
CA ALA A 346 -3.61 -5.35 -4.02
C ALA A 346 -2.80 -6.67 -4.09
N SER A 347 -1.47 -6.59 -4.00
CA SER A 347 -0.59 -7.77 -4.00
C SER A 347 -0.71 -8.62 -2.74
N GLY A 348 -1.13 -8.02 -1.62
CA GLY A 348 -1.19 -8.70 -0.33
C GLY A 348 0.19 -9.20 0.12
N GLY A 349 1.25 -8.48 -0.24
CA GLY A 349 2.64 -8.81 0.09
C GLY A 349 3.37 -9.71 -0.91
N ARG A 350 2.72 -10.17 -1.99
CA ARG A 350 3.37 -10.93 -3.05
C ARG A 350 4.29 -10.04 -3.87
N ARG A 351 5.60 -10.30 -3.83
CA ARG A 351 6.62 -9.54 -4.55
C ARG A 351 7.30 -10.39 -5.64
N LEU A 352 7.82 -9.73 -6.67
CA LEU A 352 8.68 -10.31 -7.70
C LEU A 352 10.03 -9.59 -7.69
N GLY A 353 11.08 -10.32 -8.05
CA GLY A 353 12.46 -9.85 -8.02
C GLY A 353 13.28 -10.55 -6.94
N PRO A 354 14.59 -10.27 -6.87
CA PRO A 354 15.41 -10.84 -5.83
C PRO A 354 15.02 -10.24 -4.47
N VAL A 355 14.89 -11.09 -3.46
CA VAL A 355 14.73 -10.61 -2.08
C VAL A 355 16.05 -10.02 -1.64
N LYS A 356 16.07 -8.75 -1.22
CA LYS A 356 17.27 -8.07 -0.73
C LYS A 356 17.33 -8.13 0.80
N ILE A 357 18.19 -9.00 1.34
CA ILE A 357 18.33 -9.19 2.79
C ILE A 357 19.67 -8.61 3.27
N LEU A 358 19.60 -7.71 4.26
CA LEU A 358 20.77 -7.18 4.96
C LEU A 358 20.92 -7.85 6.32
N PHE A 359 22.03 -8.55 6.55
CA PHE A 359 22.38 -9.14 7.84
C PHE A 359 23.24 -8.18 8.67
N VAL A 360 22.86 -7.92 9.92
CA VAL A 360 23.55 -6.96 10.79
C VAL A 360 23.96 -7.59 12.11
N CYS A 361 25.26 -7.51 12.43
CA CYS A 361 25.80 -7.86 13.75
C CYS A 361 26.68 -6.72 14.29
N THR A 362 27.53 -6.98 15.28
CA THR A 362 28.38 -5.93 15.88
C THR A 362 29.53 -5.54 14.94
N GLY A 363 30.52 -6.41 14.75
CA GLY A 363 31.75 -6.10 14.02
C GLY A 363 31.77 -6.47 12.53
N ASN A 364 30.73 -7.15 12.01
CA ASN A 364 30.70 -7.74 10.66
C ASN A 364 31.88 -8.68 10.35
N THR A 365 32.34 -9.43 11.35
CA THR A 365 33.47 -10.37 11.24
C THR A 365 33.10 -11.83 11.54
N CYS A 366 31.96 -12.08 12.20
CA CYS A 366 31.52 -13.43 12.59
C CYS A 366 30.09 -13.74 12.12
N ARG A 367 29.06 -13.29 12.87
CA ARG A 367 27.66 -13.69 12.69
C ARG A 367 27.05 -13.25 11.36
N SER A 368 27.07 -11.95 11.05
CA SER A 368 26.47 -11.45 9.81
C SER A 368 27.16 -11.93 8.52
N PRO A 369 28.50 -12.06 8.42
CA PRO A 369 29.11 -12.63 7.22
C PRO A 369 28.84 -14.13 7.05
N MET A 370 28.82 -14.91 8.14
CA MET A 370 28.36 -16.31 8.07
C MET A 370 26.91 -16.40 7.59
N ALA A 371 26.01 -15.56 8.12
CA ALA A 371 24.61 -15.53 7.72
C ALA A 371 24.44 -15.17 6.23
N GLU A 372 25.18 -14.18 5.72
CA GLU A 372 25.19 -13.82 4.30
C GLU A 372 25.59 -15.01 3.42
N ALA A 373 26.71 -15.65 3.74
CA ALA A 373 27.24 -16.73 2.91
C ALA A 373 26.37 -17.99 2.97
N LEU A 374 25.88 -18.35 4.16
CA LEU A 374 24.91 -19.44 4.35
C LEU A 374 23.61 -19.18 3.60
N ALA A 375 23.10 -17.95 3.65
CA ALA A 375 21.88 -17.58 2.94
C ALA A 375 22.07 -17.77 1.42
N ARG A 376 23.17 -17.26 0.83
CA ARG A 376 23.44 -17.43 -0.61
C ARG A 376 23.41 -18.90 -1.04
N GLU A 377 24.03 -19.77 -0.26
CA GLU A 377 24.13 -21.19 -0.60
C GLU A 377 22.80 -21.92 -0.42
N MET A 378 22.15 -21.72 0.74
CA MET A 378 20.88 -22.38 1.06
C MET A 378 19.75 -21.92 0.14
N TRP A 379 19.74 -20.65 -0.28
CA TRP A 379 18.63 -20.09 -1.06
C TRP A 379 18.42 -20.78 -2.40
N ARG A 380 19.50 -21.21 -3.04
CA ARG A 380 19.45 -21.89 -4.35
C ARG A 380 18.61 -23.16 -4.31
N SER A 381 18.74 -23.95 -3.25
CA SER A 381 17.97 -25.18 -3.06
C SER A 381 16.63 -24.94 -2.39
N GLU A 382 16.59 -24.03 -1.41
CA GLU A 382 15.41 -23.83 -0.57
C GLU A 382 14.35 -22.99 -1.28
N CYS A 383 14.71 -21.96 -2.05
CA CYS A 383 13.78 -21.00 -2.65
C CYS A 383 13.89 -20.99 -4.20
N PRO A 384 13.58 -22.10 -4.89
CA PRO A 384 13.72 -22.17 -6.34
C PRO A 384 12.82 -21.13 -7.03
N GLY A 385 13.38 -20.37 -7.97
CA GLY A 385 12.66 -19.34 -8.73
C GLY A 385 12.50 -17.98 -8.02
N ILE A 386 12.99 -17.84 -6.78
CA ILE A 386 13.02 -16.55 -6.07
C ILE A 386 14.48 -16.09 -6.01
N GLY A 387 14.80 -14.96 -6.64
CA GLY A 387 16.14 -14.39 -6.55
C GLY A 387 16.50 -14.00 -5.12
N LEU A 388 17.79 -13.97 -4.79
CA LEU A 388 18.29 -13.46 -3.52
C LEU A 388 19.50 -12.57 -3.79
N GLU A 389 19.47 -11.37 -3.24
CA GLU A 389 20.68 -10.61 -2.99
C GLU A 389 20.84 -10.43 -1.49
N VAL A 390 22.07 -10.61 -1.02
CA VAL A 390 22.38 -10.44 0.40
C VAL A 390 23.60 -9.56 0.58
N ARG A 391 23.58 -8.81 1.68
CA ARG A 391 24.73 -8.06 2.19
C ARG A 391 24.85 -8.31 3.68
N SER A 392 26.06 -8.16 4.23
CA SER A 392 26.29 -8.14 5.66
C SER A 392 26.96 -6.84 6.09
N ARG A 393 26.57 -6.31 7.24
CA ARG A 393 27.10 -5.09 7.86
C ARG A 393 27.25 -5.23 9.37
N GLY A 394 27.92 -4.25 9.97
CA GLY A 394 28.14 -4.13 11.40
C GLY A 394 27.61 -2.81 11.96
N THR A 395 27.04 -2.83 13.16
CA THR A 395 26.67 -1.60 13.88
C THR A 395 27.91 -0.87 14.42
N ALA A 396 29.01 -1.58 14.61
CA ALA A 396 30.29 -1.08 15.09
C ALA A 396 31.45 -1.82 14.38
N ALA A 397 31.37 -1.96 13.05
CA ALA A 397 32.42 -2.60 12.26
C ALA A 397 33.64 -1.67 12.07
N ALA A 398 34.82 -2.27 12.05
CA ALA A 398 36.02 -1.65 11.52
C ALA A 398 36.17 -2.03 10.04
N ASP A 399 35.98 -1.06 9.16
CA ASP A 399 35.94 -1.28 7.71
C ASP A 399 37.21 -1.97 7.19
N GLY A 400 37.03 -2.97 6.34
CA GLY A 400 38.12 -3.73 5.71
C GLY A 400 38.64 -4.90 6.55
N MET A 401 38.20 -5.09 7.79
CA MET A 401 38.61 -6.26 8.59
C MET A 401 38.14 -7.57 7.95
N PRO A 402 38.99 -8.63 7.92
CA PRO A 402 38.55 -9.93 7.43
C PRO A 402 37.56 -10.59 8.39
N ALA A 403 36.82 -11.59 7.90
CA ALA A 403 36.11 -12.50 8.79
C ALA A 403 37.10 -13.21 9.73
N THR A 404 36.67 -13.57 10.94
CA THR A 404 37.55 -14.33 11.85
C THR A 404 37.88 -15.70 11.28
N GLN A 405 39.06 -16.22 11.62
CA GLN A 405 39.51 -17.52 11.11
C GLN A 405 38.55 -18.65 11.52
N GLU A 406 37.95 -18.54 12.69
CA GLU A 406 36.97 -19.49 13.22
C GLU A 406 35.65 -19.44 12.42
N ALA A 407 35.19 -18.24 12.06
CA ALA A 407 34.01 -18.06 11.21
C ALA A 407 34.23 -18.63 9.80
N ILE A 408 35.41 -18.37 9.20
CA ILE A 408 35.80 -18.96 7.92
C ILE A 408 35.79 -20.50 8.01
N ARG A 409 36.42 -21.07 9.05
CA ARG A 409 36.44 -22.52 9.27
C ARG A 409 35.04 -23.11 9.45
N ALA A 410 34.17 -22.42 10.21
CA ALA A 410 32.84 -22.91 10.50
C ALA A 410 31.98 -23.10 9.24
N VAL A 411 32.03 -22.15 8.29
CA VAL A 411 31.28 -22.26 7.03
C VAL A 411 32.01 -23.07 5.96
N ALA A 412 33.34 -23.19 6.02
CA ALA A 412 34.12 -24.04 5.11
C ALA A 412 33.75 -25.53 5.20
N GLU A 413 33.31 -26.02 6.37
CA GLU A 413 32.75 -27.38 6.53
C GLU A 413 31.51 -27.63 5.66
N ARG A 414 30.89 -26.57 5.15
CA ARG A 414 29.72 -26.60 4.25
C ARG A 414 30.10 -26.31 2.80
N GLY A 415 31.39 -26.26 2.48
CA GLY A 415 31.91 -25.92 1.15
C GLY A 415 31.83 -24.43 0.81
N ILE A 416 31.64 -23.56 1.80
CA ILE A 416 31.47 -22.11 1.59
C ILE A 416 32.79 -21.38 1.88
N ASP A 417 33.26 -20.58 0.93
CA ASP A 417 34.43 -19.71 1.11
C ASP A 417 34.04 -18.32 1.62
N LEU A 418 34.60 -17.93 2.77
CA LEU A 418 34.39 -16.61 3.40
C LEU A 418 35.68 -15.78 3.48
N THR A 419 36.79 -16.24 2.88
CA THR A 419 38.11 -15.58 2.96
C THR A 419 38.13 -14.20 2.29
N GLY A 420 37.29 -14.01 1.26
CA GLY A 420 37.12 -12.73 0.56
C GLY A 420 36.32 -11.68 1.34
N HIS A 421 35.67 -12.05 2.46
CA HIS A 421 34.82 -11.12 3.21
C HIS A 421 35.61 -9.94 3.78
N ARG A 422 35.04 -8.74 3.72
CA ARG A 422 35.58 -7.52 4.31
C ARG A 422 34.48 -6.80 5.06
N ALA A 423 34.71 -6.58 6.35
CA ALA A 423 33.77 -5.92 7.25
C ALA A 423 33.44 -4.52 6.74
N LYS A 424 32.17 -4.13 6.87
CA LYS A 424 31.68 -2.78 6.57
C LYS A 424 30.66 -2.32 7.60
N MET A 425 30.73 -1.05 7.99
CA MET A 425 29.72 -0.41 8.83
C MET A 425 28.41 -0.23 8.05
N VAL A 426 27.28 -0.39 8.75
CA VAL A 426 25.95 -0.15 8.17
C VAL A 426 25.75 1.32 7.83
N SER A 427 25.31 1.58 6.59
CA SER A 427 24.98 2.90 6.07
C SER A 427 23.48 3.04 5.80
N GLU A 428 23.03 4.28 5.56
CA GLU A 428 21.65 4.54 5.12
C GLU A 428 21.37 3.92 3.74
N GLU A 429 22.33 3.98 2.81
CA GLU A 429 22.24 3.33 1.49
C GLU A 429 21.99 1.81 1.61
N ASP A 430 22.64 1.15 2.56
CA ASP A 430 22.41 -0.28 2.80
C ASP A 430 21.01 -0.55 3.33
N LEU A 431 20.48 0.34 4.17
CA LEU A 431 19.12 0.25 4.68
C LEU A 431 18.12 0.51 3.57
N GLU A 432 18.32 1.52 2.71
CA GLU A 432 17.48 1.78 1.55
C GLU A 432 17.43 0.59 0.58
N TRP A 433 18.59 0.00 0.28
CA TRP A 433 18.72 -1.15 -0.62
C TRP A 433 17.96 -2.40 -0.12
N ALA A 434 17.89 -2.62 1.19
CA ALA A 434 17.32 -3.85 1.75
C ALA A 434 15.79 -3.85 1.78
N ASP A 435 15.17 -4.96 1.36
CA ASP A 435 13.76 -5.26 1.63
C ASP A 435 13.54 -5.70 3.09
N LEU A 436 14.52 -6.42 3.64
CA LEU A 436 14.48 -6.98 4.99
C LEU A 436 15.86 -6.84 5.65
N VAL A 437 15.87 -6.27 6.86
CA VAL A 437 17.10 -6.16 7.67
C VAL A 437 17.00 -7.13 8.84
N ILE A 438 17.87 -8.15 8.85
CA ILE A 438 17.92 -9.17 9.90
C ILE A 438 19.11 -8.89 10.82
N THR A 439 18.78 -8.53 12.04
CA THR A 439 19.73 -8.28 13.12
C THR A 439 19.97 -9.54 13.94
N MET A 440 21.20 -9.72 14.41
CA MET A 440 21.56 -10.89 15.22
C MET A 440 21.02 -10.80 16.65
N THR A 441 20.74 -9.59 17.16
CA THR A 441 20.29 -9.37 18.53
C THR A 441 19.32 -8.20 18.60
N ARG A 442 18.51 -8.15 19.67
CA ARG A 442 17.65 -7.00 19.97
C ARG A 442 18.45 -5.70 20.16
N SER A 443 19.66 -5.77 20.71
CA SER A 443 20.51 -4.59 20.87
C SER A 443 20.95 -3.99 19.52
N HIS A 444 21.24 -4.82 18.50
CA HIS A 444 21.50 -4.33 17.14
C HIS A 444 20.27 -3.65 16.53
N LYS A 445 19.08 -4.22 16.70
CA LYS A 445 17.81 -3.62 16.28
C LYS A 445 17.61 -2.24 16.93
N SER A 446 17.78 -2.15 18.25
CA SER A 446 17.69 -0.89 18.98
C SER A 446 18.72 0.14 18.50
N ALA A 447 19.95 -0.27 18.21
CA ALA A 447 20.99 0.63 17.68
C ALA A 447 20.62 1.19 16.31
N LEU A 448 20.04 0.36 15.42
CA LEU A 448 19.53 0.84 14.12
C LEU A 448 18.34 1.77 14.27
N PHE A 449 17.41 1.49 15.18
CA PHE A 449 16.25 2.36 15.43
C PHE A 449 16.66 3.75 15.94
N GLN A 450 17.64 3.80 16.83
CA GLN A 450 18.14 5.08 17.35
C GLN A 450 18.82 5.92 16.27
N ARG A 451 19.54 5.27 15.35
CA ARG A 451 20.30 5.97 14.31
C ARG A 451 19.50 6.26 13.04
N TYR A 452 18.58 5.38 12.67
CA TYR A 452 17.81 5.42 11.42
C TYR A 452 16.33 5.06 11.65
N PRO A 453 15.56 5.89 12.39
CA PRO A 453 14.20 5.56 12.82
C PRO A 453 13.22 5.36 11.66
N SER A 454 13.45 5.98 10.50
CA SER A 454 12.62 5.87 9.29
C SER A 454 12.50 4.45 8.74
N TYR A 455 13.48 3.57 9.01
CA TYR A 455 13.50 2.20 8.48
C TYR A 455 12.98 1.15 9.47
N ALA A 456 12.40 1.56 10.60
CA ALA A 456 12.03 0.64 11.67
C ALA A 456 11.08 -0.49 11.22
N GLY A 457 10.22 -0.23 10.23
CA GLY A 457 9.25 -1.18 9.70
C GLY A 457 9.83 -2.42 9.00
N LYS A 458 11.13 -2.41 8.65
CA LYS A 458 11.79 -3.53 7.96
C LYS A 458 12.98 -4.13 8.71
N VAL A 459 13.24 -3.68 9.93
CA VAL A 459 14.32 -4.21 10.78
C VAL A 459 13.76 -5.16 11.82
N VAL A 460 14.23 -6.40 11.79
CA VAL A 460 13.79 -7.48 12.67
C VAL A 460 14.99 -8.25 13.22
N THR A 461 14.81 -9.03 14.27
CA THR A 461 15.82 -10.02 14.70
C THR A 461 15.68 -11.31 13.89
N LEU A 462 16.72 -12.16 13.89
CA LEU A 462 16.62 -13.49 13.25
C LEU A 462 15.46 -14.31 13.85
N SER A 463 15.26 -14.23 15.16
CA SER A 463 14.13 -14.89 15.86
C SER A 463 12.77 -14.40 15.36
N GLU A 464 12.58 -13.10 15.20
CA GLU A 464 11.35 -12.50 14.66
C GLU A 464 11.14 -12.89 13.19
N ALA A 465 12.21 -12.84 12.38
CA ALA A 465 12.18 -13.23 10.96
C ALA A 465 11.87 -14.72 10.79
N SER A 466 12.38 -15.57 11.67
CA SER A 466 12.15 -17.03 11.64
C SER A 466 10.81 -17.45 12.25
N GLY A 467 9.98 -16.51 12.75
CA GLY A 467 8.72 -16.82 13.42
C GLY A 467 8.91 -17.60 14.73
N GLY A 468 10.01 -17.36 15.43
CA GLY A 468 10.34 -18.03 16.69
C GLY A 468 11.07 -19.37 16.56
N ALA A 469 11.39 -19.85 15.34
CA ALA A 469 12.19 -21.07 15.15
C ALA A 469 13.59 -21.01 15.79
N VAL A 470 14.16 -19.81 15.90
CA VAL A 470 15.32 -19.51 16.74
C VAL A 470 14.84 -18.71 17.94
N ALA A 471 15.24 -19.10 19.15
CA ALA A 471 14.81 -18.44 20.38
C ALA A 471 15.78 -17.32 20.77
N GLY A 472 15.31 -16.07 20.73
CA GLY A 472 16.05 -14.93 21.26
C GLY A 472 17.18 -14.41 20.37
N ASP A 473 18.26 -13.97 21.01
CA ASP A 473 19.41 -13.34 20.36
C ASP A 473 20.43 -14.39 19.92
N VAL A 474 20.97 -14.25 18.70
CA VAL A 474 22.02 -15.13 18.18
C VAL A 474 23.30 -14.92 18.97
N SER A 475 23.81 -16.01 19.55
CA SER A 475 24.98 -16.00 20.43
C SER A 475 26.22 -15.42 19.74
N ASP A 476 26.97 -14.56 20.44
CA ASP A 476 28.20 -13.98 19.90
C ASP A 476 29.39 -14.93 20.10
N PRO A 477 29.98 -15.49 19.03
CA PRO A 477 31.10 -16.42 19.17
C PRO A 477 32.45 -15.69 19.24
N PHE A 478 32.50 -14.36 19.14
CA PHE A 478 33.76 -13.62 19.08
C PHE A 478 34.64 -13.86 20.32
N GLY A 479 35.91 -14.20 20.10
CA GLY A 479 36.85 -14.54 21.17
C GLY A 479 36.67 -15.93 21.81
N CYS A 480 35.65 -16.69 21.41
CA CYS A 480 35.40 -18.05 21.90
C CYS A 480 36.10 -19.12 21.03
N GLY A 481 36.11 -20.36 21.50
CA GLY A 481 36.64 -21.50 20.74
C GLY A 481 35.77 -21.90 19.53
N GLN A 482 36.33 -22.73 18.63
CA GLN A 482 35.70 -23.16 17.37
C GLN A 482 34.28 -23.73 17.55
N GLU A 483 34.03 -24.48 18.63
CA GLU A 483 32.70 -25.04 18.92
C GLU A 483 31.61 -23.96 19.06
N ALA A 484 31.94 -22.78 19.59
CA ALA A 484 30.98 -21.69 19.70
C ALA A 484 30.57 -21.18 18.31
N TYR A 485 31.53 -21.07 17.38
CA TYR A 485 31.25 -20.68 15.99
C TYR A 485 30.41 -21.74 15.26
N LEU A 486 30.66 -23.03 15.49
CA LEU A 486 29.85 -24.11 14.92
C LEU A 486 28.41 -24.06 15.45
N ARG A 487 28.22 -23.86 16.76
CA ARG A 487 26.87 -23.67 17.34
C ARG A 487 26.16 -22.46 16.75
N THR A 488 26.83 -21.32 16.66
CA THR A 488 26.28 -20.11 16.01
C THR A 488 25.93 -20.37 14.56
N ARG A 489 26.78 -21.06 13.78
CA ARG A 489 26.50 -21.43 12.39
C ARG A 489 25.21 -22.26 12.29
N ASP A 490 25.06 -23.27 13.14
CA ASP A 490 23.91 -24.17 13.12
C ASP A 490 22.61 -23.45 13.55
N GLU A 491 22.71 -22.51 14.49
CA GLU A 491 21.63 -21.59 14.85
C GLU A 491 21.21 -20.71 13.66
N LEU A 492 22.17 -20.13 12.94
CA LEU A 492 21.92 -19.34 11.74
C LEU A 492 21.21 -20.18 10.65
N ILE A 493 21.67 -21.42 10.41
CA ILE A 493 21.05 -22.33 9.43
C ILE A 493 19.59 -22.60 9.79
N SER A 494 19.29 -22.90 11.06
CA SER A 494 17.92 -23.15 11.51
C SER A 494 17.03 -21.93 11.28
N GLY A 495 17.51 -20.74 11.66
CA GLY A 495 16.78 -19.49 11.44
C GLY A 495 16.57 -19.19 9.96
N LEU A 496 17.61 -19.31 9.14
CA LEU A 496 17.55 -19.05 7.70
C LEU A 496 16.61 -20.01 6.97
N ARG A 497 16.57 -21.30 7.35
CA ARG A 497 15.61 -22.25 6.75
C ARG A 497 14.16 -21.82 7.01
N ALA A 498 13.84 -21.41 8.23
CA ALA A 498 12.51 -20.91 8.57
C ALA A 498 12.18 -19.58 7.85
N VAL A 499 13.17 -18.71 7.66
CA VAL A 499 13.05 -17.49 6.85
C VAL A 499 12.74 -17.83 5.39
N CYS A 500 13.47 -18.78 4.78
CA CYS A 500 13.20 -19.29 3.44
C CYS A 500 11.76 -19.81 3.31
N GLU A 501 11.29 -20.63 4.26
CA GLU A 501 9.92 -21.15 4.26
C GLU A 501 8.83 -20.07 4.36
N ARG A 502 9.07 -19.00 5.12
CA ARG A 502 8.15 -17.85 5.15
C ARG A 502 8.17 -17.08 3.84
N ILE A 503 9.34 -16.88 3.26
CA ILE A 503 9.49 -16.12 2.02
C ILE A 503 8.91 -16.89 0.83
N LYS A 504 9.13 -18.22 0.76
CA LYS A 504 8.44 -19.11 -0.18
C LYS A 504 6.92 -18.94 -0.10
N ARG A 505 6.34 -18.99 1.10
CA ARG A 505 4.89 -18.78 1.30
C ARG A 505 4.39 -17.39 0.91
N ALA A 506 5.26 -16.38 0.90
CA ALA A 506 4.92 -15.04 0.45
C ALA A 506 5.03 -14.88 -1.09
N HIS A 507 5.79 -15.74 -1.77
CA HIS A 507 6.04 -15.69 -3.21
C HIS A 507 5.33 -16.80 -4.03
N GLY A 508 4.86 -17.86 -3.37
CA GLY A 508 3.96 -18.88 -3.94
C GLY A 508 2.51 -18.52 -3.71
#